data_AF-A0A6A4GIJ2-F1
#
_entry.id   AF-A0A6A4GIJ2-F1
#
_cell.length_a   1.000
_cell.length_b   1.000
_cell.length_c   1.000
_cell.angle_alpha   90.00
_cell.angle_beta   90.00
_cell.angle_gamma   90.00
#
_symmetry.space_group_name_H-M   'P 1'
#
loop_
_entity.id
_entity.type
_entity.pdbx_description
1 polymer ?
#
loop_
_entity_poly.entity_id
_entity_poly.type
_entity_poly.pdbx_seq_one_letter_code
_entity_poly.pdbx_strand_id
1 'polypeptide(L)'
;MDKNNFIVTMGNGHQTYLMTEAQEKLPGLMKELKDKKRSLLHMERALGVDQMNTYQHLASSQENPAMRQVESLKIQMGLCRACSMAVRRQQYNERKIQGHTEDSVKCHEPSITKLAKEYNSLCEKMCVLIGRQSAPRNAVATEPIPLKELFVLDVDDAVWQDCEEELHWLQREHQSLFEWLEKEWTVLQRAIQEVMALAMQDMPEDMQLPKWAPPIEELDAMECDLGSEPIEEQDNDDELTSSKESDLDVLDPGLLERLDALEVADWAELELDGDVFF
;
A
#
# COMPACT_ATOMS: atom_id res chain seq x y z
N MET A 1 -50.03 6.09 -0.64
CA MET A 1 -49.57 6.24 0.75
C MET A 1 -49.57 4.84 1.34
N ASP A 2 -48.49 4.16 1.67
CA ASP A 2 -47.08 4.53 1.84
C ASP A 2 -46.23 3.28 1.61
N LYS A 3 -45.17 3.37 0.79
CA LYS A 3 -44.21 2.29 0.53
C LYS A 3 -42.75 2.70 0.78
N ASN A 4 -42.52 3.78 1.52
CA ASN A 4 -41.18 4.29 1.83
C ASN A 4 -40.89 4.26 3.33
N ASN A 5 -40.80 3.08 3.95
CA ASN A 5 -40.32 3.03 5.34
C ASN A 5 -39.59 1.75 5.77
N PHE A 6 -39.02 0.98 4.84
CA PHE A 6 -38.41 -0.32 5.17
C PHE A 6 -36.90 -0.43 4.87
N ILE A 7 -36.23 0.65 4.45
CA ILE A 7 -34.81 0.62 4.07
C ILE A 7 -34.04 1.70 4.82
N VAL A 8 -33.90 1.60 6.16
CA VAL A 8 -32.92 2.41 6.92
C VAL A 8 -32.28 1.66 8.11
N THR A 9 -32.80 0.52 8.56
CA THR A 9 -32.38 -0.07 9.85
C THR A 9 -31.20 -1.04 9.83
N MET A 10 -30.64 -1.42 8.67
CA MET A 10 -29.55 -2.39 8.60
C MET A 10 -28.13 -1.79 8.74
N GLY A 11 -27.98 -0.45 8.72
CA GLY A 11 -26.67 0.22 8.78
C GLY A 11 -26.18 0.59 10.19
N ASN A 12 -27.06 0.62 11.20
CA ASN A 12 -26.70 1.16 12.52
C ASN A 12 -26.01 0.15 13.46
N GLY A 13 -26.16 -1.15 13.23
CA GLY A 13 -25.64 -2.18 14.15
C GLY A 13 -24.11 -2.23 14.23
N HIS A 14 -23.44 -2.08 13.09
CA HIS A 14 -21.97 -2.10 13.01
C HIS A 14 -21.37 -0.84 13.64
N GLN A 15 -22.02 0.32 13.44
CA GLN A 15 -21.59 1.58 14.02
C GLN A 15 -21.78 1.60 15.55
N THR A 16 -22.89 1.03 16.06
CA THR A 16 -23.09 0.87 17.51
C THR A 16 -22.07 -0.09 18.15
N TYR A 17 -21.67 -1.14 17.44
CA TYR A 17 -20.69 -2.12 17.93
C TYR A 17 -19.28 -1.52 18.05
N LEU A 18 -18.81 -0.82 17.02
CA LEU A 18 -17.51 -0.12 17.04
C LEU A 18 -17.48 0.98 18.12
N MET A 19 -18.60 1.66 18.35
CA MET A 19 -18.70 2.69 19.39
C MET A 19 -18.62 2.09 20.81
N THR A 20 -19.21 0.90 21.04
CA THR A 20 -19.11 0.20 22.32
C THR A 20 -17.72 -0.35 22.60
N GLU A 21 -17.04 -0.88 21.58
CA GLU A 21 -15.66 -1.37 21.72
C GLU A 21 -14.68 -0.22 22.04
N ALA A 22 -14.87 0.95 21.42
CA ALA A 22 -14.09 2.14 21.74
C ALA A 22 -14.32 2.63 23.18
N GLN A 23 -15.56 2.60 23.66
CA GLN A 23 -15.89 2.97 25.05
C GLN A 23 -15.29 2.01 26.09
N GLU A 24 -15.16 0.72 25.75
CA GLU A 24 -14.56 -0.28 26.63
C GLU A 24 -13.04 -0.12 26.74
N LYS A 25 -12.36 0.28 25.66
CA LYS A 25 -10.89 0.48 25.63
C LYS A 25 -10.44 1.79 26.27
N LEU A 26 -11.30 2.81 26.31
CA LEU A 26 -10.98 4.16 26.80
C LEU A 26 -10.39 4.19 28.24
N PRO A 27 -10.95 3.48 29.24
CA PRO A 27 -10.43 3.52 30.61
C PRO A 27 -9.04 2.89 30.74
N GLY A 28 -8.75 1.88 29.91
CA GLY A 28 -7.44 1.23 29.85
C GLY A 28 -6.37 2.20 29.36
N LEU A 29 -6.64 2.86 28.23
CA LEU A 29 -5.74 3.86 27.64
C LEU A 29 -5.54 5.06 28.58
N MET A 30 -6.59 5.55 29.24
CA MET A 30 -6.47 6.63 30.23
C MET A 30 -5.57 6.26 31.40
N LYS A 31 -5.64 5.01 31.86
CA LYS A 31 -4.76 4.50 32.93
C LYS A 31 -3.32 4.44 32.45
N GLU A 32 -3.09 3.90 31.26
CA GLU A 32 -1.76 3.78 30.67
C GLU A 32 -1.10 5.15 30.45
N LEU A 33 -1.84 6.12 29.92
CA LEU A 33 -1.39 7.49 29.76
C LEU A 33 -0.98 8.12 31.10
N LYS A 34 -1.76 7.87 32.16
CA LYS A 34 -1.44 8.36 33.51
C LYS A 34 -0.20 7.68 34.10
N ASP A 35 0.03 6.41 33.81
CA ASP A 35 1.20 5.66 34.25
C ASP A 35 2.46 6.11 33.50
N LYS A 36 2.38 6.27 32.17
CA LYS A 36 3.45 6.85 31.36
C LYS A 36 3.80 8.27 31.81
N LYS A 37 2.80 9.12 32.09
CA LYS A 37 3.02 10.47 32.62
C LYS A 37 3.74 10.48 33.97
N ARG A 38 3.41 9.55 34.87
CA ARG A 38 4.11 9.39 36.15
C ARG A 38 5.55 8.90 35.96
N SER A 39 5.77 8.01 35.01
CA SER A 39 7.09 7.50 34.65
C SER A 39 7.98 8.61 34.08
N LEU A 40 7.44 9.42 33.16
CA LEU A 40 8.14 10.60 32.62
C LEU A 40 8.52 11.58 33.71
N LEU A 41 7.60 11.95 34.60
CA LEU A 41 7.89 12.82 35.76
C LEU A 41 8.98 12.23 36.68
N HIS A 42 9.06 10.91 36.79
CA HIS A 42 10.11 10.26 37.58
C HIS A 42 11.46 10.34 36.88
N MET A 43 11.52 10.07 35.58
CA MET A 43 12.72 10.21 34.77
C MET A 43 13.19 11.66 34.71
N GLU A 44 12.27 12.62 34.58
CA GLU A 44 12.52 14.06 34.60
C GLU A 44 13.16 14.52 35.92
N ARG A 45 12.75 13.95 37.05
CA ARG A 45 13.37 14.21 38.36
C ARG A 45 14.70 13.48 38.58
N ALA A 46 14.90 12.36 37.88
CA ALA A 46 16.14 11.56 37.95
C ALA A 46 17.25 12.17 37.08
N LEU A 47 16.88 12.88 36.01
CA LEU A 47 17.79 13.72 35.24
C LEU A 47 18.24 14.89 36.13
N GLY A 48 19.55 15.05 36.27
CA GLY A 48 20.12 16.16 37.04
C GLY A 48 19.73 17.52 36.45
N VAL A 49 19.73 18.56 37.28
CA VAL A 49 19.34 19.94 36.90
C VAL A 49 20.07 20.43 35.64
N ASP A 50 21.33 20.04 35.46
CA ASP A 50 22.12 20.43 34.29
C ASP A 50 21.65 19.72 33.01
N GLN A 51 21.36 18.42 33.07
CA GLN A 51 20.83 17.67 31.92
C GLN A 51 19.43 18.14 31.55
N MET A 52 18.63 18.48 32.56
CA MET A 52 17.29 19.05 32.39
C MET A 52 17.34 20.38 31.62
N ASN A 53 18.27 21.27 31.99
CA ASN A 53 18.48 22.52 31.27
C ASN A 53 18.97 22.28 29.83
N THR A 54 19.84 21.29 29.60
CA THR A 54 20.27 20.93 28.25
C THR A 54 19.13 20.37 27.41
N TYR A 55 18.30 19.49 27.96
CA TYR A 55 17.10 18.96 27.30
C TYR A 55 16.08 20.05 27.03
N GLN A 56 15.81 20.93 28.00
CA GLN A 56 14.94 22.08 27.80
C GLN A 56 15.51 23.05 26.75
N HIS A 57 16.83 23.25 26.69
CA HIS A 57 17.45 24.03 25.62
C HIS A 57 17.32 23.37 24.25
N LEU A 58 17.47 22.05 24.14
CA LEU A 58 17.28 21.31 22.88
C LEU A 58 15.81 21.22 22.45
N ALA A 59 14.88 21.12 23.40
CA ALA A 59 13.44 21.07 23.14
C ALA A 59 12.83 22.46 22.89
N SER A 60 13.34 23.49 23.56
CA SER A 60 12.93 24.90 23.36
C SER A 60 13.68 25.58 22.23
N SER A 61 14.79 24.98 21.76
CA SER A 61 15.35 25.23 20.43
C SER A 61 14.35 24.70 19.40
N GLN A 62 13.29 25.46 19.21
CA GLN A 62 12.49 25.48 18.01
C GLN A 62 13.39 25.13 16.81
N GLU A 63 13.17 23.94 16.23
CA GLU A 63 13.79 23.50 14.96
C GLU A 63 15.23 22.97 15.06
N ASN A 64 15.39 21.70 15.42
CA ASN A 64 16.51 20.94 14.87
C ASN A 64 16.01 20.28 13.56
N PRO A 65 16.14 20.94 12.39
CA PRO A 65 15.56 20.46 11.13
C PRO A 65 16.04 19.05 10.79
N ALA A 66 17.24 18.67 11.22
CA ALA A 66 17.77 17.33 11.09
C ALA A 66 16.92 16.27 11.80
N MET A 67 16.43 16.53 13.02
CA MET A 67 15.60 15.56 13.76
C MET A 67 14.21 15.40 13.12
N ARG A 68 13.57 16.51 12.71
CA ARG A 68 12.29 16.46 11.99
C ARG A 68 12.44 15.78 10.63
N GLN A 69 13.54 16.03 9.93
CA GLN A 69 13.84 15.36 8.66
C GLN A 69 14.07 13.85 8.87
N VAL A 70 14.78 13.45 9.93
CA VAL A 70 14.96 12.03 10.28
C VAL A 70 13.62 11.37 10.65
N GLU A 71 12.75 12.02 11.42
CA GLU A 71 11.42 11.51 11.74
C GLU A 71 10.54 11.41 10.49
N SER A 72 10.52 12.44 9.65
CA SER A 72 9.83 12.43 8.36
C SER A 72 10.33 11.30 7.45
N LEU A 73 11.65 11.08 7.37
CA LEU A 73 12.24 9.99 6.60
C LEU A 73 11.90 8.62 7.19
N LYS A 74 11.88 8.47 8.52
CA LYS A 74 11.44 7.23 9.18
C LYS A 74 9.98 6.91 8.86
N ILE A 75 9.10 7.92 8.92
CA ILE A 75 7.69 7.78 8.55
C ILE A 75 7.58 7.39 7.08
N GLN A 76 8.29 8.08 6.18
CA GLN A 76 8.29 7.77 4.76
C GLN A 76 8.80 6.35 4.48
N MET A 77 9.88 5.91 5.12
CA MET A 77 10.38 4.54 5.01
C MET A 77 9.37 3.51 5.55
N GLY A 78 8.68 3.82 6.65
CA GLY A 78 7.60 2.99 7.20
C GLY A 78 6.46 2.83 6.20
N LEU A 79 5.99 3.93 5.62
CA LEU A 79 4.96 3.93 4.57
C LEU A 79 5.42 3.17 3.32
N CYS A 80 6.66 3.37 2.86
CA CYS A 80 7.21 2.60 1.73
C CYS A 80 7.22 1.09 2.00
N ARG A 81 7.56 0.67 3.23
CA ARG A 81 7.53 -0.74 3.63
C ARG A 81 6.11 -1.28 3.67
N ALA A 82 5.18 -0.55 4.28
CA ALA A 82 3.76 -0.92 4.35
C ALA A 82 3.15 -1.05 2.95
N CYS A 83 3.33 -0.05 2.08
CA CYS A 83 2.89 -0.10 0.68
C CYS A 83 3.51 -1.29 -0.07
N SER A 84 4.82 -1.53 0.09
CA SER A 84 5.47 -2.68 -0.56
C SER A 84 4.88 -4.01 -0.09
N MET A 85 4.53 -4.13 1.19
CA MET A 85 3.89 -5.34 1.73
C MET A 85 2.45 -5.48 1.23
N ALA A 86 1.69 -4.38 1.15
CA ALA A 86 0.33 -4.38 0.61
C ALA A 86 0.32 -4.83 -0.87
N VAL A 87 1.23 -4.32 -1.70
CA VAL A 87 1.37 -4.74 -3.10
C VAL A 87 1.70 -6.23 -3.20
N ARG A 88 2.62 -6.74 -2.37
CA ARG A 88 2.92 -8.19 -2.35
C ARG A 88 1.72 -9.04 -1.95
N ARG A 89 0.93 -8.59 -0.96
CA ARG A 89 -0.31 -9.26 -0.54
C ARG A 89 -1.33 -9.29 -1.69
N GLN A 90 -1.51 -8.16 -2.37
CA GLN A 90 -2.41 -8.06 -3.52
C GLN A 90 -2.00 -9.04 -4.64
N GLN A 91 -0.73 -9.04 -5.04
CA GLN A 91 -0.21 -9.97 -6.05
C GLN A 91 -0.39 -11.45 -5.66
N TYR A 92 -0.25 -11.78 -4.38
CA TYR A 92 -0.52 -13.13 -3.90
C TYR A 92 -2.00 -13.50 -4.02
N ASN A 93 -2.89 -12.60 -3.59
CA ASN A 93 -4.34 -12.83 -3.67
C ASN A 93 -4.81 -12.96 -5.13
N GLU A 94 -4.29 -12.12 -6.03
CA GLU A 94 -4.57 -12.20 -7.47
C GLU A 94 -4.14 -13.55 -8.03
N ARG A 95 -2.91 -14.01 -7.75
CA ARG A 95 -2.44 -15.34 -8.17
C ARG A 95 -3.31 -16.48 -7.64
N LYS A 96 -3.76 -16.37 -6.39
CA LYS A 96 -4.63 -17.38 -5.77
C LYS A 96 -6.02 -17.43 -6.42
N ILE A 97 -6.63 -16.26 -6.66
CA ILE A 97 -7.91 -16.15 -7.35
C ILE A 97 -7.77 -16.67 -8.79
N GLN A 98 -6.69 -16.33 -9.48
CA GLN A 98 -6.39 -16.84 -10.80
C GLN A 98 -6.27 -18.37 -10.78
N GLY A 99 -5.51 -18.95 -9.84
CA GLY A 99 -5.39 -20.41 -9.69
C GLY A 99 -6.73 -21.09 -9.48
N HIS A 100 -7.58 -20.58 -8.58
CA HIS A 100 -8.93 -21.12 -8.37
C HIS A 100 -9.82 -21.03 -9.60
N THR A 101 -9.69 -19.94 -10.35
CA THR A 101 -10.45 -19.72 -11.60
C THR A 101 -9.99 -20.70 -12.67
N GLU A 102 -8.68 -20.83 -12.87
CA GLU A 102 -8.08 -21.79 -13.81
C GLU A 102 -8.48 -23.23 -13.49
N ASP A 103 -8.41 -23.62 -12.21
CA ASP A 103 -8.78 -24.97 -11.78
C ASP A 103 -10.27 -25.24 -12.01
N SER A 104 -11.13 -24.25 -11.76
CA SER A 104 -12.56 -24.35 -12.04
C SER A 104 -12.82 -24.53 -13.53
N VAL A 105 -12.17 -23.73 -14.38
CA VAL A 105 -12.26 -23.85 -15.84
C VAL A 105 -11.79 -25.23 -16.31
N LYS A 106 -10.61 -25.68 -15.87
CA LYS A 106 -10.05 -27.01 -16.20
C LYS A 106 -10.99 -28.15 -15.79
N CYS A 107 -11.69 -28.04 -14.67
CA CYS A 107 -12.65 -29.05 -14.22
C CYS A 107 -13.92 -29.10 -15.09
N HIS A 108 -14.39 -27.94 -15.56
CA HIS A 108 -15.64 -27.83 -16.31
C HIS A 108 -15.47 -28.05 -17.82
N GLU A 109 -14.34 -27.64 -18.39
CA GLU A 109 -14.01 -27.75 -19.82
C GLU A 109 -14.26 -29.17 -20.41
N PRO A 110 -13.79 -30.28 -19.80
CA PRO A 110 -14.04 -31.61 -20.36
C PRO A 110 -15.51 -32.02 -20.31
N SER A 111 -16.24 -31.60 -19.27
CA SER A 111 -17.67 -31.88 -19.11
C SER A 111 -18.49 -31.16 -20.19
N ILE A 112 -18.21 -29.87 -20.39
CA ILE A 112 -18.86 -29.05 -21.43
C ILE A 112 -18.52 -29.59 -22.82
N THR A 113 -17.25 -29.93 -23.06
CA THR A 113 -16.80 -30.55 -24.33
C THR A 113 -17.53 -31.86 -24.61
N LYS A 114 -17.75 -32.69 -23.58
CA LYS A 114 -18.51 -33.94 -23.71
C LYS A 114 -19.95 -33.67 -24.11
N LEU A 115 -20.62 -32.73 -23.45
CA LEU A 115 -22.00 -32.34 -23.78
C LEU A 115 -22.10 -31.80 -25.22
N ALA A 116 -21.16 -30.97 -25.65
CA ALA A 116 -21.13 -30.45 -27.02
C ALA A 116 -20.95 -31.57 -28.06
N LYS A 117 -20.11 -32.58 -27.77
CA LYS A 117 -19.95 -33.76 -28.64
C LYS A 117 -21.24 -34.59 -28.72
N GLU A 118 -21.90 -34.81 -27.59
CA GLU A 118 -23.18 -35.54 -27.53
C GLU A 118 -24.27 -34.80 -28.33
N TYR A 119 -24.34 -33.48 -28.19
CA TYR A 119 -25.23 -32.62 -28.97
C TYR A 119 -24.95 -32.72 -30.47
N ASN A 120 -23.68 -32.61 -30.89
CA ASN A 120 -23.29 -32.71 -32.29
C ASN A 120 -23.64 -34.09 -32.89
N SER A 121 -23.44 -35.17 -32.13
CA SER A 121 -23.87 -36.53 -32.54
C SER A 121 -25.39 -36.61 -32.73
N LEU A 122 -26.18 -35.90 -31.92
CA LEU A 122 -27.63 -35.84 -32.09
C LEU A 122 -28.02 -35.04 -33.35
N CYS A 123 -27.33 -33.94 -33.63
CA CYS A 123 -27.52 -33.16 -34.86
C CYS A 123 -27.26 -34.00 -36.11
N GLU A 124 -26.18 -34.80 -36.12
CA GLU A 124 -25.87 -35.73 -37.22
C GLU A 124 -26.98 -36.77 -37.41
N LYS A 125 -27.47 -37.38 -36.32
CA LYS A 125 -28.59 -38.33 -36.39
C LYS A 125 -29.85 -37.69 -36.96
N MET A 126 -30.11 -36.42 -36.60
CA MET A 126 -31.25 -35.67 -37.12
C MET A 126 -31.11 -35.40 -38.63
N CYS A 127 -29.92 -35.00 -39.08
CA CYS A 127 -29.60 -34.86 -40.51
C CYS A 127 -29.85 -36.16 -41.29
N VAL A 128 -29.43 -37.31 -40.74
CA VAL A 128 -29.66 -38.62 -41.37
C VAL A 128 -31.15 -38.95 -41.48
N LEU A 129 -31.95 -38.67 -40.44
CA LEU A 129 -33.39 -38.93 -40.46
C LEU A 129 -34.14 -38.04 -41.46
N ILE A 130 -33.74 -36.77 -41.57
CA ILE A 130 -34.29 -35.82 -42.54
C ILE A 130 -33.93 -36.26 -43.96
N GLY A 131 -32.66 -36.63 -44.21
CA GLY A 131 -32.21 -37.13 -45.52
C GLY A 131 -32.93 -38.41 -45.96
N ARG A 132 -33.29 -39.28 -45.02
CA ARG A 132 -34.10 -40.49 -45.25
C ARG A 132 -35.60 -40.22 -45.40
N GLN A 133 -36.05 -38.97 -45.32
CA GLN A 133 -37.47 -38.59 -45.29
C GLN A 133 -38.28 -39.30 -44.21
N SER A 134 -37.61 -39.74 -43.14
CA SER A 134 -38.23 -40.40 -41.99
C SER A 134 -38.62 -39.41 -40.88
N ALA A 135 -38.20 -38.15 -41.02
CA ALA A 135 -38.59 -37.05 -40.16
C ALA A 135 -39.93 -36.42 -40.61
N PRO A 136 -40.65 -35.70 -39.71
CA PRO A 136 -41.84 -34.94 -40.07
C PRO A 136 -41.60 -33.98 -41.24
N ARG A 137 -42.66 -33.71 -42.02
CA ARG A 137 -42.58 -32.73 -43.12
C ARG A 137 -42.14 -31.38 -42.56
N ASN A 138 -41.13 -30.79 -43.20
CA ASN A 138 -40.48 -29.52 -42.82
C ASN A 138 -39.63 -29.57 -41.53
N ALA A 139 -39.18 -30.74 -41.08
CA ALA A 139 -38.18 -30.82 -40.01
C ALA A 139 -36.84 -30.22 -40.49
N VAL A 140 -36.24 -29.37 -39.66
CA VAL A 140 -34.94 -28.72 -39.91
C VAL A 140 -33.93 -29.24 -38.87
N ALA A 141 -32.75 -29.66 -39.33
CA ALA A 141 -31.68 -30.06 -38.42
C ALA A 141 -31.11 -28.82 -37.71
N THR A 142 -30.79 -28.95 -36.44
CA THR A 142 -30.05 -27.93 -35.69
C THR A 142 -28.59 -27.91 -36.12
N GLU A 143 -27.98 -26.72 -36.08
CA GLU A 143 -26.58 -26.52 -36.47
C GLU A 143 -25.62 -27.10 -35.42
N PRO A 144 -24.60 -27.88 -35.81
CA PRO A 144 -23.60 -28.39 -34.88
C PRO A 144 -22.78 -27.25 -34.25
N ILE A 145 -22.40 -27.42 -32.99
CA ILE A 145 -21.54 -26.46 -32.27
C ILE A 145 -20.08 -26.65 -32.70
N PRO A 146 -19.38 -25.61 -33.15
CA PRO A 146 -17.96 -25.69 -33.50
C PRO A 146 -17.10 -25.87 -32.24
N LEU A 147 -16.57 -27.08 -32.04
CA LEU A 147 -15.75 -27.40 -30.85
C LEU A 147 -14.46 -26.57 -30.75
N LYS A 148 -13.95 -26.07 -31.87
CA LYS A 148 -12.73 -25.26 -31.91
C LYS A 148 -12.92 -23.86 -31.35
N GLU A 149 -14.13 -23.34 -31.45
CA GLU A 149 -14.48 -21.97 -31.04
C GLU A 149 -15.24 -21.98 -29.70
N LEU A 150 -15.50 -23.15 -29.12
CA LEU A 150 -16.30 -23.31 -27.91
C LEU A 150 -15.72 -22.59 -26.69
N PHE A 151 -14.39 -22.49 -26.62
CA PHE A 151 -13.66 -21.80 -25.55
C PHE A 151 -12.81 -20.63 -26.06
N VAL A 152 -12.92 -20.30 -27.35
CA VAL A 152 -12.29 -19.11 -27.93
C VAL A 152 -13.27 -17.96 -27.69
N LEU A 153 -13.32 -17.50 -26.45
CA LEU A 153 -14.14 -16.37 -26.06
C LEU A 153 -13.18 -15.20 -25.81
N ASP A 154 -12.96 -14.36 -26.82
CA ASP A 154 -12.29 -13.06 -26.68
C ASP A 154 -13.24 -12.06 -25.97
N VAL A 155 -13.78 -12.43 -24.80
CA VAL A 155 -14.57 -11.49 -23.96
C VAL A 155 -13.69 -10.35 -23.48
N ASP A 156 -12.40 -10.62 -23.39
CA ASP A 156 -11.42 -9.72 -22.86
C ASP A 156 -11.27 -8.46 -23.75
N ASP A 157 -11.35 -8.57 -25.08
CA ASP A 157 -11.02 -7.44 -25.96
C ASP A 157 -12.01 -6.26 -25.87
N ALA A 158 -13.30 -6.52 -25.64
CA ALA A 158 -14.31 -5.45 -25.57
C ALA A 158 -14.57 -4.94 -24.15
N VAL A 159 -14.35 -5.78 -23.13
CA VAL A 159 -14.60 -5.42 -21.73
C VAL A 159 -13.39 -4.70 -21.12
N TRP A 160 -12.16 -5.02 -21.54
CA TRP A 160 -10.95 -4.37 -21.01
C TRP A 160 -10.56 -3.07 -21.74
N GLN A 161 -11.22 -2.71 -22.85
CA GLN A 161 -10.99 -1.43 -23.54
C GLN A 161 -11.32 -0.22 -22.65
N ASP A 162 -12.35 -0.30 -21.80
CA ASP A 162 -12.70 0.79 -20.88
C ASP A 162 -11.62 1.00 -19.80
N CYS A 163 -10.84 -0.03 -19.46
CA CYS A 163 -9.76 0.07 -18.47
C CYS A 163 -8.51 0.80 -19.01
N GLU A 164 -8.26 0.73 -20.33
CA GLU A 164 -7.16 1.49 -20.94
C GLU A 164 -7.44 3.01 -20.91
N GLU A 165 -8.70 3.40 -21.08
CA GLU A 165 -9.12 4.80 -20.96
C GLU A 165 -8.96 5.32 -19.52
N GLU A 166 -9.32 4.50 -18.52
CA GLU A 166 -9.11 4.84 -17.11
C GLU A 166 -7.61 4.96 -16.76
N LEU A 167 -6.77 4.05 -17.26
CA LEU A 167 -5.31 4.12 -17.06
C LEU A 167 -4.74 5.42 -17.66
N HIS A 168 -5.17 5.78 -18.88
CA HIS A 168 -4.76 7.02 -19.52
C HIS A 168 -5.22 8.26 -18.76
N TRP A 169 -6.42 8.23 -18.18
CA TRP A 169 -6.93 9.31 -17.34
C TRP A 169 -6.08 9.45 -16.06
N LEU A 170 -5.81 8.34 -15.35
CA LEU A 170 -4.97 8.33 -14.15
C LEU A 170 -3.55 8.85 -14.41
N GLN A 171 -2.95 8.44 -15.53
CA GLN A 171 -1.63 8.95 -15.93
C GLN A 171 -1.65 10.46 -16.19
N ARG A 172 -2.71 10.97 -16.83
CA ARG A 172 -2.89 12.41 -17.04
C ARG A 172 -3.09 13.17 -15.74
N GLU A 173 -3.89 12.63 -14.83
CA GLU A 173 -4.13 13.20 -13.50
C GLU A 173 -2.81 13.26 -12.70
N HIS A 174 -2.06 12.15 -12.69
CA HIS A 174 -0.75 12.08 -12.04
C HIS A 174 0.23 13.11 -12.61
N GLN A 175 0.32 13.22 -13.94
CA GLN A 175 1.17 14.22 -14.59
C GLN A 175 0.75 15.66 -14.24
N SER A 176 -0.56 15.92 -14.19
CA SER A 176 -1.11 17.23 -13.83
C SER A 176 -0.79 17.59 -12.38
N LEU A 177 -0.91 16.63 -11.45
CA LEU A 177 -0.53 16.81 -10.05
C LEU A 177 0.97 17.05 -9.89
N PHE A 178 1.81 16.33 -10.65
CA PHE A 178 3.26 16.51 -10.60
C PHE A 178 3.66 17.90 -11.10
N GLU A 179 3.11 18.34 -12.23
CA GLU A 179 3.34 19.70 -12.76
C GLU A 179 2.84 20.79 -11.81
N TRP A 180 1.71 20.57 -11.13
CA TRP A 180 1.19 21.50 -10.12
C TRP A 180 2.12 21.56 -8.91
N LEU A 181 2.54 20.41 -8.38
CA LEU A 181 3.45 20.32 -7.24
C LEU A 181 4.80 20.99 -7.54
N GLU A 182 5.36 20.78 -8.73
CA GLU A 182 6.61 21.42 -9.14
C GLU A 182 6.47 22.96 -9.15
N LYS A 183 5.35 23.49 -9.67
CA LYS A 183 5.09 24.94 -9.67
C LYS A 183 4.97 25.49 -8.25
N GLU A 184 4.17 24.87 -7.39
CA GLU A 184 4.02 25.32 -6.00
C GLU A 184 5.33 25.20 -5.20
N TRP A 185 6.11 24.14 -5.46
CA TRP A 185 7.42 23.95 -4.84
C TRP A 185 8.38 25.09 -5.17
N THR A 186 8.40 25.57 -6.42
CA THR A 186 9.25 26.72 -6.78
C THR A 186 8.82 28.02 -6.08
N VAL A 187 7.53 28.22 -5.84
CA VAL A 187 7.02 29.38 -5.10
C VAL A 187 7.46 29.31 -3.65
N LEU A 188 7.34 28.14 -3.01
CA LEU A 188 7.82 27.91 -1.65
C LEU A 188 9.33 28.13 -1.53
N GLN A 189 10.13 27.59 -2.45
CA GLN A 189 11.57 27.81 -2.46
C GLN A 189 11.93 29.30 -2.56
N ARG A 190 11.23 30.06 -3.40
CA ARG A 190 11.43 31.52 -3.50
C ARG A 190 11.06 32.23 -2.21
N ALA A 191 9.93 31.91 -1.61
CA ALA A 191 9.50 32.51 -0.35
C ALA A 191 10.51 32.24 0.78
N ILE A 192 11.05 31.01 0.86
CA ILE A 192 12.10 30.66 1.81
C ILE A 192 13.36 31.50 1.55
N GLN A 193 13.80 31.62 0.30
CA GLN A 193 14.97 32.43 -0.06
C GLN A 193 14.77 33.92 0.28
N GLU A 194 13.58 34.47 0.07
CA GLU A 194 13.25 35.86 0.42
C GLU A 194 13.27 36.08 1.94
N VAL A 195 12.67 35.16 2.72
CA VAL A 195 12.70 35.21 4.19
C VAL A 195 14.14 35.11 4.69
N MET A 196 14.95 34.19 4.14
CA MET A 196 16.37 34.08 4.48
C MET A 196 17.14 35.36 4.13
N ALA A 197 16.90 35.95 2.96
CA ALA A 197 17.57 37.17 2.54
C ALA A 197 17.22 38.38 3.44
N LEU A 198 15.95 38.49 3.87
CA LEU A 198 15.52 39.52 4.82
C LEU A 198 16.14 39.30 6.21
N ALA A 199 16.14 38.06 6.69
CA ALA A 199 16.78 37.71 7.95
C ALA A 199 18.28 38.01 7.94
N MET A 200 18.95 37.85 6.80
CA MET A 200 20.36 38.20 6.62
C MET A 200 20.63 39.70 6.55
N GLN A 201 19.65 40.54 6.16
CA GLN A 201 19.80 42.01 6.15
C GLN A 201 19.72 42.63 7.54
N ASP A 202 18.89 42.09 8.42
CA ASP A 202 18.67 42.61 9.78
C ASP A 202 19.57 41.96 10.84
N MET A 203 20.44 41.03 10.43
CA MET A 203 21.40 40.37 11.32
C MET A 203 22.56 41.31 11.68
N PRO A 204 22.75 41.65 12.98
CA PRO A 204 23.89 42.43 13.41
C PRO A 204 25.20 41.68 13.11
N GLU A 205 26.26 42.40 12.74
CA GLU A 205 27.57 41.83 12.34
C GLU A 205 28.20 40.94 13.43
N ASP A 206 27.84 41.19 14.68
CA ASP A 206 28.23 40.47 15.89
C ASP A 206 27.44 39.17 16.12
N MET A 207 26.42 38.90 15.31
CA MET A 207 25.63 37.66 15.34
C MET A 207 25.84 36.80 14.08
N GLN A 208 26.89 37.03 13.27
CA GLN A 208 27.28 36.10 12.21
C GLN A 208 27.31 34.67 12.79
N LEU A 209 26.48 33.80 12.20
CA LEU A 209 26.39 32.39 12.58
C LEU A 209 27.81 31.84 12.82
N PRO A 210 28.08 31.21 13.97
CA PRO A 210 29.36 30.55 14.17
C PRO A 210 29.62 29.63 12.97
N LYS A 211 30.88 29.52 12.52
CA LYS A 211 31.30 28.54 11.49
C LYS A 211 31.20 27.11 12.03
N TRP A 212 30.01 26.67 12.42
CA TRP A 212 29.76 25.32 12.91
C TRP A 212 29.62 24.32 11.76
N ALA A 213 29.41 24.80 10.53
CA ALA A 213 29.60 24.00 9.33
C ALA A 213 31.09 24.03 8.95
N PRO A 214 31.76 22.86 8.88
CA PRO A 214 33.07 22.74 8.24
C PRO A 214 33.01 23.36 6.83
N PRO A 215 34.08 23.98 6.34
CA PRO A 215 34.18 24.39 4.95
C PRO A 215 33.78 23.23 4.02
N ILE A 216 33.13 23.52 2.90
CA ILE A 216 32.74 22.50 1.91
C ILE A 216 33.94 21.63 1.52
N GLU A 217 35.15 22.19 1.49
CA GLU A 217 36.38 21.43 1.22
C GLU A 217 36.72 20.37 2.29
N GLU A 218 36.32 20.57 3.56
CA GLU A 218 36.46 19.56 4.63
C GLU A 218 35.37 18.48 4.56
N LEU A 219 34.16 18.82 4.08
CA LEU A 219 33.10 17.83 3.87
C LEU A 219 33.42 16.88 2.71
N ASP A 220 33.94 17.42 1.60
CA ASP A 220 34.40 16.61 0.46
C ASP A 220 35.57 15.69 0.85
N ALA A 221 36.45 16.14 1.74
CA ALA A 221 37.56 15.32 2.25
C ALA A 221 37.07 14.15 3.11
N MET A 222 36.00 14.33 3.90
CA MET A 222 35.40 13.25 4.68
C MET A 222 34.60 12.24 3.83
N GLU A 223 34.05 12.67 2.69
CA GLU A 223 33.40 11.77 1.74
C GLU A 223 34.43 10.86 1.03
N CYS A 224 35.63 11.38 0.73
CA CYS A 224 36.73 10.57 0.20
C CYS A 224 37.23 9.48 1.17
N ASP A 225 37.26 9.76 2.48
CA ASP A 225 37.70 8.80 3.50
C ASP A 225 36.68 7.68 3.77
N LEU A 226 35.39 7.92 3.52
CA LEU A 226 34.33 6.91 3.70
C LEU A 226 34.08 6.04 2.46
N GLY A 227 34.65 6.40 1.30
CA GLY A 227 34.39 5.74 0.01
C GLY A 227 35.42 4.69 -0.44
N SER A 228 36.48 4.43 0.34
CA SER A 228 37.65 3.66 -0.14
C SER A 228 38.09 2.51 0.77
N GLU A 229 37.16 1.77 1.40
CA GLU A 229 37.54 0.42 1.84
C GLU A 229 37.51 -0.53 0.63
N PRO A 230 38.66 -1.12 0.23
CA PRO A 230 38.66 -2.15 -0.79
C PRO A 230 37.89 -3.34 -0.22
N ILE A 231 36.69 -3.57 -0.74
CA ILE A 231 36.03 -4.86 -0.58
C ILE A 231 36.95 -5.87 -1.24
N GLU A 232 37.71 -6.60 -0.44
CA GLU A 232 38.47 -7.77 -0.91
C GLU A 232 37.45 -8.72 -1.53
N GLU A 233 37.41 -8.76 -2.85
CA GLU A 233 36.71 -9.78 -3.64
C GLU A 233 37.34 -11.12 -3.28
N GLN A 234 36.74 -11.77 -2.29
CA GLN A 234 37.07 -13.12 -1.92
C GLN A 234 36.47 -14.04 -2.98
N ASP A 235 37.29 -14.39 -3.97
CA ASP A 235 37.08 -15.47 -4.92
C ASP A 235 36.81 -16.78 -4.15
N ASN A 236 35.53 -17.07 -3.91
CA ASN A 236 35.08 -18.40 -3.50
C ASN A 236 34.42 -19.05 -4.72
N ASP A 237 35.25 -19.69 -5.51
CA ASP A 237 34.86 -20.74 -6.44
C ASP A 237 34.34 -21.94 -5.64
N ASP A 238 33.05 -21.97 -5.34
CA ASP A 238 32.40 -23.21 -4.86
C ASP A 238 31.26 -23.66 -5.80
N GLU A 239 31.55 -24.82 -6.35
CA GLU A 239 30.86 -25.62 -7.33
C GLU A 239 29.53 -26.18 -6.76
N LEU A 240 28.43 -25.83 -7.43
CA LEU A 240 27.20 -26.61 -7.63
C LEU A 240 26.88 -27.73 -6.61
N THR A 241 25.87 -27.51 -5.75
CA THR A 241 24.85 -28.55 -5.50
C THR A 241 23.43 -27.98 -5.38
N SER A 242 22.60 -28.38 -6.34
CA SER A 242 21.21 -28.81 -6.14
C SER A 242 20.27 -27.87 -5.38
N SER A 243 19.51 -27.10 -6.18
CA SER A 243 18.17 -26.59 -5.89
C SER A 243 17.41 -27.45 -4.88
N LYS A 244 17.26 -26.92 -3.65
CA LYS A 244 16.15 -27.28 -2.77
C LYS A 244 15.20 -26.10 -2.82
N GLU A 245 14.16 -26.25 -3.62
CA GLU A 245 12.94 -25.47 -3.50
C GLU A 245 12.55 -25.46 -2.02
N SER A 246 12.64 -24.30 -1.40
CA SER A 246 12.21 -24.10 -0.05
C SER A 246 10.68 -24.18 -0.03
N ASP A 247 10.16 -25.18 0.67
CA ASP A 247 8.76 -25.31 1.11
C ASP A 247 8.36 -24.13 2.04
N LEU A 248 8.35 -22.92 1.51
CA LEU A 248 7.96 -21.69 2.20
C LEU A 248 6.47 -21.34 1.99
N ASP A 249 5.71 -22.22 1.34
CA ASP A 249 4.27 -22.07 1.08
C ASP A 249 3.36 -22.47 2.25
N VAL A 250 3.93 -22.76 3.44
CA VAL A 250 3.16 -22.99 4.66
C VAL A 250 3.47 -21.90 5.68
N LEU A 251 3.32 -20.64 5.28
CA LEU A 251 3.05 -19.59 6.26
C LEU A 251 1.61 -19.79 6.73
N ASP A 252 1.48 -20.30 7.96
CA ASP A 252 0.23 -20.49 8.68
C ASP A 252 -0.67 -19.24 8.52
N PRO A 253 -1.88 -19.38 7.94
CA PRO A 253 -2.82 -18.27 7.78
C PRO A 253 -3.05 -17.49 9.08
N GLY A 254 -2.91 -18.15 10.24
CA GLY A 254 -3.05 -17.52 11.56
C GLY A 254 -1.94 -16.54 11.94
N LEU A 255 -0.77 -16.58 11.29
CA LEU A 255 0.33 -15.64 11.55
C LEU A 255 0.12 -14.29 10.85
N LEU A 256 -0.57 -14.28 9.71
CA LEU A 256 -0.86 -13.05 8.96
C LEU A 256 -1.97 -12.23 9.64
N GLU A 257 -2.97 -12.91 10.21
CA GLU A 257 -4.08 -12.27 10.96
C GLU A 257 -3.60 -11.61 12.26
N ARG A 258 -2.50 -12.08 12.85
CA ARG A 258 -1.90 -11.50 14.07
C ARG A 258 -1.08 -10.23 13.81
N LEU A 259 -0.61 -10.03 12.58
CA LEU A 259 0.11 -8.80 12.21
C LEU A 259 -0.86 -7.63 11.97
N ASP A 260 -2.06 -7.90 11.43
CA ASP A 260 -3.11 -6.89 11.26
C ASP A 260 -3.58 -6.29 12.62
N ALA A 261 -3.45 -7.03 13.72
CA ALA A 261 -3.83 -6.55 15.06
C ALA A 261 -2.77 -5.63 15.72
N LEU A 262 -1.51 -5.66 15.26
CA LEU A 262 -0.41 -4.89 15.83
C LEU A 262 -0.16 -3.55 15.12
N GLU A 263 -0.62 -3.39 13.87
CA GLU A 263 -0.29 -2.22 13.04
C GLU A 263 -1.24 -1.02 13.23
N VAL A 264 -2.41 -1.21 13.87
CA VAL A 264 -3.36 -0.10 14.15
C VAL A 264 -3.03 0.64 15.45
N ALA A 265 -2.23 0.06 16.35
CA ALA A 265 -2.00 0.63 17.68
C ALA A 265 -0.96 1.75 17.73
N ASP A 266 -0.04 1.85 16.76
CA ASP A 266 1.15 2.70 16.89
C ASP A 266 1.07 4.04 16.12
N TRP A 267 0.08 4.23 15.25
CA TRP A 267 -0.04 5.42 14.39
C TRP A 267 -1.07 6.46 14.85
N ALA A 268 -1.87 6.15 15.88
CA ALA A 268 -2.95 7.04 16.34
C ALA A 268 -2.52 8.09 17.39
N GLU A 269 -1.25 8.12 17.82
CA GLU A 269 -0.80 8.99 18.93
C GLU A 269 -0.22 10.37 18.51
N LEU A 270 -0.17 10.74 17.23
CA LEU A 270 0.59 11.94 16.80
C LEU A 270 -0.19 13.20 16.37
N GLU A 271 -1.51 13.32 16.56
CA GLU A 271 -2.26 14.48 16.03
C GLU A 271 -3.18 15.26 17.00
N LEU A 272 -2.98 15.17 18.32
CA LEU A 272 -3.79 15.95 19.28
C LEU A 272 -2.95 16.70 20.30
N ASP A 273 -2.21 17.72 19.84
CA ASP A 273 -1.78 18.86 20.68
C ASP A 273 -1.69 20.13 19.80
N GLY A 274 -2.85 20.59 19.35
CA GLY A 274 -3.05 21.90 18.71
C GLY A 274 -3.92 22.78 19.60
N ASP A 275 -3.44 23.12 20.80
CA ASP A 275 -4.16 24.00 21.73
C ASP A 275 -4.17 25.43 21.18
N VAL A 276 -5.38 25.84 20.78
CA VAL A 276 -5.80 27.19 20.43
C VAL A 276 -5.84 28.02 21.71
N PHE A 277 -4.87 28.92 21.89
CA PHE A 277 -4.97 30.01 22.85
C PHE A 277 -5.80 31.16 22.25
N PHE A 278 -6.95 31.44 22.86
CA PHE A 278 -7.60 32.76 22.91
C PHE A 278 -7.64 33.22 24.36
#